data_AF-E3MUS5-F1
#
_entry.id   AF-E3MUS5-F1
#
_cell.length_a   1.000
_cell.length_b   1.000
_cell.length_c   1.000
_cell.angle_alpha   90.00
_cell.angle_beta   90.00
_cell.angle_gamma   90.00
#
_symmetry.space_group_name_H-M   'P 1'
#
loop_
_entity.id
_entity.type
_entity.pdbx_description
1 polymer ?
#
loop_
_entity_poly.entity_id
_entity_poly.type
_entity_poly.pdbx_seq_one_letter_code
_entity_poly.pdbx_strand_id
1 'polypeptide(L)'
;MNSIPLQYESLKAVLIHMDANVRFQISRRLPAIRSTEKLVPLRIQKLKLDGVSTAVDNTFYNLGIYRDYEPGVKAPRNVKMYNDFTGSFHDLDEYGFQTYSDSVLDSGDISFQHPNGPPFQNGTDDLTEKNYTEELKCYEKAMYLRTGQLPTGKALEEPDSSGEWGRINEIRLKHAMETPMNILEDFADDARSNLVPFECRRFDRKPPYTCYIQLTVICNKKTKQIQRYAYNMKLYEAMKRLNTLLFGGRRPGIQAQSVQLPSFGAVLRLPIGFRVKTKQLENGYSLNEWSEGVNLMLDASCFPLNVLKLRISNRGREDFELPIVRDAKKLIVHNSDSQFDILPILTTLSNKEVVLAATYREVPIQSYFELIENWLDADKPVGTFYSFGIKEEDTAKGLLKVIKSRVENTKRTKRCISVITGNNTKLEVFYVPIKSPRSREQKDFMYDCKWVLKIRIVRL
;
A
#
# COMPACT_ATOMS: atom_id res chain seq x y z
N MET A 1 5.43 -5.93 -49.33
CA MET A 1 6.64 -5.56 -48.56
C MET A 1 7.26 -6.84 -48.03
N ASN A 2 8.49 -7.17 -48.42
CA ASN A 2 9.23 -8.30 -47.86
C ASN A 2 9.85 -7.83 -46.54
N SER A 3 9.18 -8.06 -45.41
CA SER A 3 9.76 -7.80 -44.09
C SER A 3 10.76 -8.91 -43.75
N ILE A 4 12.05 -8.59 -43.74
CA ILE A 4 13.07 -9.51 -43.24
C ILE A 4 12.90 -9.60 -41.71
N PRO A 5 12.65 -10.79 -41.13
CA PRO A 5 12.56 -10.96 -39.69
C PRO A 5 13.89 -10.57 -39.03
N LEU A 6 13.84 -9.96 -37.85
CA LEU A 6 15.05 -9.73 -37.06
C LEU A 6 15.72 -11.07 -36.76
N GLN A 7 17.02 -11.15 -37.07
CA GLN A 7 17.84 -12.31 -36.68
C GLN A 7 17.93 -12.42 -35.16
N TYR A 8 18.17 -13.64 -34.67
CA TYR A 8 18.04 -14.02 -33.26
C TYR A 8 18.82 -13.10 -32.29
N GLU A 9 20.08 -12.78 -32.58
CA GLU A 9 20.90 -11.93 -31.72
C GLU A 9 20.49 -10.45 -31.77
N SER A 10 20.10 -9.94 -32.95
CA SER A 10 19.56 -8.57 -33.08
C SER A 10 18.25 -8.41 -32.30
N LEU A 11 17.38 -9.44 -32.33
CA LEU A 11 16.15 -9.45 -31.57
C LEU A 11 16.40 -9.41 -30.06
N LYS A 12 17.37 -10.19 -29.55
CA LYS A 12 17.76 -10.12 -28.13
C LYS A 12 18.25 -8.72 -27.74
N ALA A 13 19.11 -8.12 -28.55
CA ALA A 13 19.66 -6.79 -28.29
C ALA A 13 18.54 -5.74 -28.17
N VAL A 14 17.56 -5.77 -29.09
CA VAL A 14 16.41 -4.85 -29.05
C VAL A 14 15.54 -5.09 -27.81
N LEU A 15 15.23 -6.35 -27.49
CA LEU A 15 14.33 -6.70 -26.39
C LEU A 15 14.88 -6.31 -25.00
N ILE A 16 16.20 -6.28 -24.81
CA ILE A 16 16.83 -5.87 -23.53
C ILE A 16 16.59 -4.39 -23.20
N HIS A 17 16.44 -3.55 -24.24
CA HIS A 17 16.25 -2.10 -24.10
C HIS A 17 14.79 -1.67 -24.25
N MET A 18 13.89 -2.61 -24.55
CA MET A 18 12.47 -2.34 -24.72
C MET A 18 11.74 -2.27 -23.37
N ASP A 19 10.76 -1.36 -23.29
CA ASP A 19 9.84 -1.26 -22.15
C ASP A 19 9.18 -2.61 -21.84
N ALA A 20 9.10 -2.96 -20.55
CA ALA A 20 8.59 -4.24 -20.08
C ALA A 20 7.15 -4.51 -20.54
N ASN A 21 6.29 -3.49 -20.50
CA ASN A 21 4.89 -3.62 -20.88
C ASN A 21 4.71 -3.80 -22.39
N VAL A 22 5.56 -3.16 -23.20
CA VAL A 22 5.62 -3.39 -24.66
C VAL A 22 6.02 -4.84 -24.95
N ARG A 23 7.04 -5.36 -24.25
CA ARG A 23 7.47 -6.77 -24.39
C ARG A 23 6.35 -7.75 -24.06
N PHE A 24 5.57 -7.49 -23.01
CA PHE A 24 4.41 -8.33 -22.67
C PHE A 24 3.37 -8.35 -23.79
N GLN A 25 3.07 -7.19 -24.39
CA GLN A 25 2.11 -7.12 -25.51
C GLN A 25 2.62 -7.84 -26.75
N ILE A 26 3.91 -7.68 -27.10
CA ILE A 26 4.52 -8.37 -28.23
C ILE A 26 4.54 -9.88 -28.00
N SER A 27 4.98 -10.34 -26.84
CA SER A 27 5.04 -11.77 -26.47
C SER A 27 3.65 -12.44 -26.46
N ARG A 28 2.61 -11.67 -26.13
CA ARG A 28 1.22 -12.10 -26.20
C ARG A 28 0.72 -12.21 -27.65
N ARG A 29 1.00 -11.20 -28.49
CA ARG A 29 0.49 -11.10 -29.87
C ARG A 29 1.30 -11.91 -30.89
N LEU A 30 2.58 -12.14 -30.63
CA LEU A 30 3.53 -12.80 -31.54
C LEU A 30 4.18 -14.00 -30.84
N PRO A 31 3.56 -15.20 -30.88
CA PRO A 31 4.09 -16.40 -30.22
C PRO A 31 5.52 -16.76 -30.64
N ALA A 32 5.90 -16.48 -31.89
CA ALA A 32 7.24 -16.77 -32.42
C ALA A 32 8.39 -16.04 -31.68
N ILE A 33 8.11 -14.89 -31.05
CA ILE A 33 9.11 -14.09 -30.32
C ILE A 33 9.14 -14.46 -28.82
N ARG A 34 8.11 -15.14 -28.31
CA ARG A 34 7.91 -15.40 -26.87
C ARG A 34 9.12 -16.08 -26.22
N SER A 35 9.65 -17.13 -26.85
CA SER A 35 10.81 -17.86 -26.31
C SER A 35 12.04 -16.97 -26.18
N THR A 36 12.37 -16.20 -27.22
CA THR A 36 13.51 -15.26 -27.21
C THR A 36 13.30 -14.13 -26.21
N GLU A 37 12.08 -13.61 -26.09
CA GLU A 37 11.71 -12.57 -25.11
C GLU A 37 11.89 -13.04 -23.66
N LYS A 38 11.57 -14.30 -23.37
CA LYS A 38 11.75 -14.89 -22.04
C LYS A 38 13.21 -15.29 -21.75
N LEU A 39 14.07 -15.36 -22.77
CA LEU A 39 15.51 -15.64 -22.66
C LEU A 39 16.37 -14.39 -22.42
N VAL A 40 15.79 -13.19 -22.43
CA VAL A 40 16.53 -11.95 -22.10
C VAL A 40 16.00 -11.31 -20.81
N PRO A 41 16.87 -10.74 -19.95
CA PRO A 41 16.47 -10.18 -18.67
C PRO A 41 15.34 -9.16 -18.81
N LEU A 42 14.38 -9.19 -17.90
CA LEU A 42 13.32 -8.17 -17.83
C LEU A 42 13.78 -7.07 -16.87
N ARG A 43 13.98 -5.85 -17.39
CA ARG A 43 14.38 -4.68 -16.60
C ARG A 43 13.16 -3.82 -16.31
N ILE A 44 12.93 -3.53 -15.04
CA ILE A 44 11.79 -2.80 -14.51
C ILE A 44 12.32 -1.70 -13.58
N GLN A 45 11.74 -0.50 -13.64
CA GLN A 45 12.01 0.56 -12.68
C GLN A 45 11.28 0.31 -11.36
N LYS A 46 9.97 0.06 -11.41
CA LYS A 46 9.14 -0.19 -10.22
C LYS A 46 8.23 -1.39 -10.43
N LEU A 47 8.35 -2.38 -9.55
CA LEU A 47 7.40 -3.50 -9.47
C LEU A 47 6.55 -3.34 -8.21
N LYS A 48 5.22 -3.32 -8.35
CA LYS A 48 4.29 -3.45 -7.21
C LYS A 48 3.52 -4.76 -7.37
N LEU A 49 3.48 -5.56 -6.32
CA LEU A 49 2.71 -6.80 -6.26
C LEU A 49 1.66 -6.68 -5.17
N ASP A 50 0.45 -7.15 -5.45
CA ASP A 50 -0.72 -7.11 -4.56
C ASP A 50 -1.60 -8.35 -4.81
N GLY A 51 -2.62 -8.58 -3.99
CA GLY A 51 -3.47 -9.79 -4.09
C GLY A 51 -4.22 -9.91 -5.42
N VAL A 52 -4.79 -8.80 -5.91
CA VAL A 52 -5.56 -8.73 -7.16
C VAL A 52 -5.07 -7.64 -8.11
N SER A 53 -3.83 -7.16 -7.90
CA SER A 53 -3.20 -6.21 -8.81
C SER A 53 -1.70 -6.41 -8.95
N THR A 54 -1.16 -6.00 -10.09
CA THR A 54 0.28 -5.95 -10.33
C THR A 54 0.59 -4.70 -11.13
N ALA A 55 1.60 -3.95 -10.70
CA ALA A 55 2.07 -2.78 -11.43
C ALA A 55 3.50 -2.99 -11.90
N VAL A 56 3.73 -2.75 -13.19
CA VAL A 56 5.05 -2.76 -13.82
C VAL A 56 5.30 -1.37 -14.39
N ASP A 57 6.21 -0.66 -13.74
CA ASP A 57 6.51 0.75 -13.98
C ASP A 57 5.27 1.64 -13.82
N ASN A 58 4.80 2.22 -14.92
CA ASN A 58 3.64 3.11 -14.95
C ASN A 58 2.36 2.40 -15.43
N THR A 59 2.38 1.08 -15.56
CA THR A 59 1.24 0.27 -16.01
C THR A 59 0.70 -0.55 -14.85
N PHE A 60 -0.59 -0.38 -14.55
CA PHE A 60 -1.32 -1.14 -13.53
C PHE A 60 -2.21 -2.17 -14.21
N TYR A 61 -2.11 -3.42 -13.78
CA TYR A 61 -2.97 -4.52 -14.16
C TYR A 61 -3.82 -4.88 -12.94
N ASN A 62 -5.10 -4.54 -12.96
CA ASN A 62 -6.01 -4.78 -11.85
C ASN A 62 -7.10 -5.76 -12.28
N LEU A 63 -7.40 -6.73 -11.42
CA LEU A 63 -8.53 -7.65 -11.58
C LEU A 63 -9.62 -7.31 -10.58
N GLY A 64 -10.87 -7.50 -10.99
CA GLY A 64 -12.03 -7.41 -10.11
C GLY A 64 -13.28 -8.02 -10.74
N ILE A 65 -14.32 -8.23 -9.92
CA ILE A 65 -15.63 -8.70 -10.37
C ILE A 65 -16.45 -7.51 -10.87
N TYR A 66 -16.77 -7.52 -12.15
CA TYR A 66 -17.78 -6.65 -12.75
C TYR A 66 -19.16 -7.27 -12.56
N ARG A 67 -20.09 -6.50 -12.00
CA ARG A 67 -21.50 -6.92 -11.81
C ARG A 67 -22.37 -6.28 -12.89
N ASP A 68 -22.81 -7.08 -13.84
CA ASP A 68 -23.68 -6.67 -14.94
C ASP A 68 -25.14 -6.86 -14.54
N TYR A 69 -25.81 -5.77 -14.17
CA TYR A 69 -27.21 -5.82 -13.73
C TYR A 69 -28.14 -6.07 -14.90
N GLU A 70 -29.22 -6.81 -14.64
CA GLU A 70 -30.22 -7.11 -15.65
C GLU A 70 -30.83 -5.82 -16.25
N PRO A 71 -31.18 -5.82 -17.55
CA PRO A 71 -31.81 -4.66 -18.19
C PRO A 71 -33.06 -4.20 -17.43
N GLY A 72 -33.14 -2.90 -17.14
CA GLY A 72 -34.25 -2.30 -16.39
C GLY A 72 -34.05 -2.27 -14.87
N VAL A 73 -33.05 -2.97 -14.32
CA VAL A 73 -32.70 -2.87 -12.90
C VAL A 73 -31.68 -1.74 -12.70
N LYS A 74 -32.01 -0.78 -11.82
CA LYS A 74 -31.09 0.31 -11.47
C LYS A 74 -29.92 -0.26 -10.66
N ALA A 75 -28.74 -0.34 -11.28
CA ALA A 75 -27.52 -0.66 -10.55
C ALA A 75 -27.21 0.45 -9.51
N PRO A 76 -26.94 0.10 -8.23
CA PRO A 76 -26.60 1.06 -7.18
C PRO A 76 -25.32 1.85 -7.52
N ARG A 77 -25.20 3.05 -6.95
CA ARG A 77 -24.10 3.96 -7.27
C ARG A 77 -22.75 3.38 -6.89
N ASN A 78 -22.63 2.76 -5.71
CA ASN A 78 -21.38 2.11 -5.33
C ASN A 78 -20.95 1.03 -6.35
N VAL A 79 -21.90 0.22 -6.86
CA VAL A 79 -21.62 -0.84 -7.81
C VAL A 79 -21.13 -0.26 -9.13
N LYS A 80 -21.80 0.78 -9.64
CA LYS A 80 -21.36 1.50 -10.83
C LYS A 80 -19.95 2.07 -10.64
N MET A 81 -19.68 2.71 -9.50
CA MET A 81 -18.36 3.25 -9.19
C MET A 81 -17.27 2.16 -9.18
N TYR A 82 -17.53 1.01 -8.55
CA TYR A 82 -16.58 -0.12 -8.56
C TYR A 82 -16.38 -0.65 -9.98
N ASN A 83 -17.45 -0.93 -10.71
CA ASN A 83 -17.43 -1.41 -12.09
C ASN A 83 -16.65 -0.46 -13.03
N ASP A 84 -16.87 0.85 -12.89
CA ASP A 84 -16.21 1.91 -13.65
C ASP A 84 -14.76 2.13 -13.22
N PHE A 85 -14.31 1.55 -12.12
CA PHE A 85 -12.91 1.53 -11.73
C PHE A 85 -12.23 0.22 -12.16
N THR A 86 -12.42 -0.85 -11.39
CA THR A 86 -11.81 -2.18 -11.64
C THR A 86 -12.82 -3.32 -11.46
N GLY A 87 -13.86 -3.13 -10.66
CA GLY A 87 -14.75 -4.17 -10.15
C GLY A 87 -14.57 -4.34 -8.64
N SER A 88 -15.34 -5.25 -8.04
CA SER A 88 -15.12 -5.70 -6.66
C SER A 88 -13.81 -6.47 -6.57
N PHE A 89 -13.03 -6.23 -5.51
CA PHE A 89 -11.75 -6.92 -5.29
C PHE A 89 -11.89 -8.33 -4.71
N HIS A 90 -13.11 -8.74 -4.38
CA HIS A 90 -13.43 -10.05 -3.80
C HIS A 90 -14.35 -10.84 -4.73
N ASP A 91 -14.12 -12.14 -4.79
CA ASP A 91 -15.02 -13.11 -5.39
C ASP A 91 -16.36 -13.09 -4.65
N LEU A 92 -17.45 -13.36 -5.35
CA LEU A 92 -18.78 -13.47 -4.77
C LEU A 92 -19.24 -14.93 -4.74
N ASP A 93 -20.00 -15.31 -3.71
CA ASP A 93 -20.74 -16.58 -3.66
C ASP A 93 -22.01 -16.53 -4.53
N GLU A 94 -22.80 -17.61 -4.51
CA GLU A 94 -24.02 -17.73 -5.31
C GLU A 94 -25.12 -16.73 -4.95
N TYR A 95 -25.10 -16.19 -3.72
CA TYR A 95 -26.06 -15.19 -3.23
C TYR A 95 -25.51 -13.77 -3.28
N GLY A 96 -24.23 -13.57 -3.60
CA GLY A 96 -23.61 -12.25 -3.71
C GLY A 96 -22.84 -11.79 -2.48
N PHE A 97 -22.58 -12.68 -1.50
CA PHE A 97 -21.67 -12.38 -0.39
C PHE A 97 -20.22 -12.42 -0.86
N GLN A 98 -19.39 -11.55 -0.28
CA GLN A 98 -17.96 -11.56 -0.54
C GLN A 98 -17.32 -12.81 0.06
N THR A 99 -16.44 -13.44 -0.72
CA THR A 99 -15.69 -14.62 -0.33
C THR A 99 -14.20 -14.30 -0.33
N TYR A 100 -13.49 -14.85 0.66
CA TYR A 100 -12.05 -14.68 0.84
C TYR A 100 -11.37 -16.02 0.53
N SER A 101 -10.65 -16.10 -0.59
CA SER A 101 -9.99 -17.33 -1.05
C SER A 101 -8.47 -17.31 -0.82
N ASP A 102 -8.00 -16.44 0.07
CA ASP A 102 -6.57 -16.27 0.32
C ASP A 102 -5.94 -17.44 1.11
N SER A 103 -6.75 -18.32 1.71
CA SER A 103 -6.26 -19.55 2.36
C SER A 103 -5.81 -20.63 1.38
N VAL A 104 -6.28 -20.61 0.13
CA VAL A 104 -5.87 -21.57 -0.90
C VAL A 104 -4.53 -21.14 -1.46
N LEU A 105 -3.47 -21.92 -1.25
CA LEU A 105 -2.13 -21.64 -1.79
C LEU A 105 -1.78 -22.64 -2.91
N ASP A 106 -1.33 -22.13 -4.05
CA ASP A 106 -0.77 -22.94 -5.14
C ASP A 106 0.76 -22.81 -5.18
N SER A 107 1.42 -23.75 -5.85
CA SER A 107 2.88 -23.76 -6.03
C SER A 107 3.39 -22.44 -6.61
N GLY A 108 4.33 -21.79 -5.91
CA GLY A 108 4.89 -20.49 -6.29
C GLY A 108 4.12 -19.28 -5.74
N ASP A 109 2.98 -19.46 -5.08
CA ASP A 109 2.35 -18.39 -4.33
C ASP A 109 3.16 -18.03 -3.08
N ILE A 110 3.09 -16.77 -2.65
CA ILE A 110 3.78 -16.27 -1.46
C ILE A 110 2.75 -15.58 -0.57
N SER A 111 2.51 -16.12 0.63
CA SER A 111 1.61 -15.53 1.60
C SER A 111 2.29 -14.42 2.41
N PHE A 112 1.60 -13.30 2.56
CA PHE A 112 1.93 -12.24 3.53
C PHE A 112 0.82 -12.10 4.58
N GLN A 113 -0.01 -13.13 4.75
CA GLN A 113 -1.02 -13.17 5.80
C GLN A 113 -0.40 -13.63 7.12
N HIS A 114 -0.90 -13.08 8.23
CA HIS A 114 -0.52 -13.55 9.56
C HIS A 114 -1.16 -14.92 9.80
N PRO A 115 -0.42 -15.98 10.18
CA PRO A 115 -0.95 -17.34 10.29
C PRO A 115 -1.95 -17.51 11.43
N ASN A 116 -1.85 -16.67 12.46
CA ASN A 116 -2.83 -16.57 13.56
C ASN A 116 -3.69 -15.30 13.48
N GLY A 117 -3.64 -14.57 12.36
CA GLY A 117 -4.56 -13.44 12.19
C GLY A 117 -5.98 -14.00 12.12
N PRO A 118 -6.95 -13.47 12.87
CA PRO A 118 -8.32 -13.82 12.59
C PRO A 118 -8.56 -13.52 11.11
N PRO A 119 -9.26 -14.38 10.35
CA PRO A 119 -9.75 -13.97 9.04
C PRO A 119 -10.43 -12.62 9.22
N PHE A 120 -10.37 -11.73 8.23
CA PHE A 120 -11.10 -10.47 8.28
C PHE A 120 -12.58 -10.79 8.57
N GLN A 121 -12.96 -10.77 9.84
CA GLN A 121 -14.29 -11.12 10.29
C GLN A 121 -15.07 -9.83 10.14
N ASN A 122 -15.81 -9.74 9.04
CA ASN A 122 -17.08 -9.01 9.12
C ASN A 122 -17.83 -9.58 10.33
N GLY A 123 -18.60 -8.76 11.04
CA GLY A 123 -19.42 -9.25 12.16
C GLY A 123 -20.28 -10.45 11.73
N THR A 124 -20.89 -11.15 12.68
CA THR A 124 -21.81 -12.25 12.31
C THR A 124 -22.80 -11.76 11.25
N ASP A 125 -23.21 -12.65 10.34
CA ASP A 125 -24.13 -12.28 9.25
C ASP A 125 -25.36 -11.55 9.79
N ASP A 126 -25.89 -11.99 10.93
CA ASP A 126 -27.03 -11.34 11.61
C ASP A 126 -26.72 -9.91 12.07
N LEU A 127 -25.54 -9.67 12.65
CA LEU A 127 -25.13 -8.33 13.09
C LEU A 127 -24.91 -7.41 11.89
N THR A 128 -24.35 -7.95 10.81
CA THR A 128 -24.08 -7.24 9.57
C THR A 128 -25.40 -6.89 8.85
N GLU A 129 -26.33 -7.83 8.76
CA GLU A 129 -27.67 -7.60 8.21
C GLU A 129 -28.43 -6.56 9.03
N LYS A 130 -28.41 -6.68 10.38
CA LYS A 130 -29.01 -5.69 11.28
C LYS A 130 -28.39 -4.32 11.05
N ASN A 131 -27.07 -4.23 10.91
CA ASN A 131 -26.39 -2.97 10.67
C ASN A 131 -26.89 -2.25 9.41
N TYR A 132 -26.95 -2.96 8.28
CA TYR A 132 -27.44 -2.40 7.02
C TYR A 132 -28.94 -2.06 7.07
N THR A 133 -29.72 -2.87 7.78
CA THR A 133 -31.16 -2.63 8.00
C THR A 133 -31.37 -1.33 8.78
N GLU A 134 -30.65 -1.14 9.89
CA GLU A 134 -30.77 0.06 10.71
C GLU A 134 -30.24 1.32 10.00
N GLU A 135 -29.16 1.20 9.21
CA GLU A 135 -28.71 2.29 8.32
C GLU A 135 -29.78 2.72 7.33
N LEU A 136 -30.42 1.74 6.65
CA LEU A 136 -31.48 2.01 5.69
C LEU A 136 -32.67 2.72 6.35
N LYS A 137 -33.13 2.24 7.51
CA LYS A 137 -34.23 2.88 8.28
C LYS A 137 -33.89 4.32 8.66
N CYS A 138 -32.67 4.59 9.13
CA CYS A 138 -32.23 5.94 9.45
C CYS A 138 -32.27 6.86 8.22
N TYR A 139 -31.79 6.39 7.06
CA TYR A 139 -31.79 7.19 5.84
C TYR A 139 -33.22 7.45 5.32
N GLU A 140 -34.07 6.41 5.31
CA GLU A 140 -35.47 6.52 4.90
C GLU A 140 -36.28 7.45 5.81
N LYS A 141 -36.06 7.37 7.13
CA LYS A 141 -36.65 8.28 8.10
C LYS A 141 -36.19 9.72 7.89
N ALA A 142 -34.90 9.96 7.66
CA ALA A 142 -34.39 11.31 7.37
C ALA A 142 -35.00 11.90 6.09
N MET A 143 -35.12 11.10 5.02
CA MET A 143 -35.77 11.52 3.77
C MET A 143 -37.25 11.88 4.00
N TYR A 144 -37.97 11.03 4.74
CA TYR A 144 -39.37 11.27 5.09
C TYR A 144 -39.55 12.56 5.90
N LEU A 145 -38.76 12.77 6.95
CA LEU A 145 -38.83 13.98 7.79
C LEU A 145 -38.55 15.28 7.01
N ARG A 146 -37.75 15.20 5.93
CA ARG A 146 -37.39 16.37 5.11
C ARG A 146 -38.36 16.65 3.97
N THR A 147 -39.08 15.64 3.48
CA THR A 147 -39.90 15.75 2.24
C THR A 147 -41.39 15.50 2.47
N GLY A 148 -41.76 14.84 3.57
CA GLY A 148 -43.12 14.35 3.82
C GLY A 148 -43.53 13.18 2.94
N GLN A 149 -42.64 12.63 2.11
CA GLN A 149 -42.93 11.53 1.18
C GLN A 149 -42.37 10.20 1.71
N LEU A 150 -43.19 9.15 1.65
CA LEU A 150 -42.75 7.80 2.02
C LEU A 150 -41.77 7.25 0.97
N PRO A 151 -40.60 6.77 1.39
CA PRO A 151 -39.71 6.03 0.50
C PRO A 151 -40.42 4.77 -0.01
N THR A 152 -40.47 4.58 -1.33
CA THR A 152 -40.99 3.36 -1.99
C THR A 152 -42.47 2.98 -1.72
N GLY A 153 -43.29 3.87 -1.15
CA GLY A 153 -44.72 3.60 -0.94
C GLY A 153 -45.04 2.46 0.06
N LYS A 154 -44.04 1.99 0.82
CA LYS A 154 -44.21 1.09 1.96
C LYS A 154 -44.32 1.88 3.26
N ALA A 155 -44.82 1.25 4.33
CA ALA A 155 -44.83 1.85 5.67
C ALA A 155 -43.38 2.14 6.12
N LEU A 156 -43.14 3.31 6.69
CA LEU A 156 -41.83 3.68 7.24
C LEU A 156 -41.55 2.81 8.47
N GLU A 157 -40.46 2.05 8.43
CA GLU A 157 -39.98 1.30 9.59
C GLU A 157 -39.14 2.20 10.49
N GLU A 158 -39.43 2.19 11.78
CA GLU A 158 -38.70 2.98 12.76
C GLU A 158 -37.36 2.32 13.13
N PRO A 159 -36.24 3.08 13.16
CA PRO A 159 -34.97 2.58 13.68
C PRO A 159 -35.08 2.14 15.14
N ASP A 160 -34.31 1.13 15.52
CA ASP A 160 -34.16 0.68 16.90
C ASP A 160 -33.71 1.85 17.78
N SER A 161 -34.48 2.14 18.83
CA SER A 161 -34.24 3.23 19.79
C SER A 161 -33.69 2.73 21.14
N SER A 162 -33.44 1.42 21.26
CA SER A 162 -33.06 0.78 22.51
C SER A 162 -31.56 0.52 22.63
N GLY A 163 -31.05 0.58 23.87
CA GLY A 163 -29.68 0.18 24.20
C GLY A 163 -28.60 0.94 23.45
N GLU A 164 -27.58 0.21 22.98
CA GLU A 164 -26.48 0.77 22.18
C GLU A 164 -26.91 1.13 20.75
N TRP A 165 -27.80 0.33 20.15
CA TRP A 165 -28.34 0.57 18.81
C TRP A 165 -29.09 1.88 18.72
N GLY A 166 -29.90 2.22 19.73
CA GLY A 166 -30.57 3.52 19.83
C GLY A 166 -29.60 4.70 19.75
N ARG A 167 -28.48 4.64 20.48
CA ARG A 167 -27.45 5.71 20.46
C ARG A 167 -26.77 5.82 19.11
N ILE A 168 -26.44 4.68 18.49
CA ILE A 168 -25.83 4.63 17.14
C ILE A 168 -26.79 5.24 16.10
N ASN A 169 -28.06 4.83 16.15
CA ASN A 169 -29.09 5.26 15.21
C ASN A 169 -29.46 6.74 15.37
N GLU A 170 -29.43 7.28 16.59
CA GLU A 170 -29.59 8.72 16.84
C GLU A 170 -28.47 9.53 16.15
N ILE A 171 -27.22 9.08 16.28
CA ILE A 171 -26.06 9.71 15.61
C ILE A 171 -26.19 9.60 14.09
N ARG A 172 -26.55 8.43 13.56
CA ARG A 172 -26.78 8.21 12.13
C ARG A 172 -27.87 9.12 11.59
N LEU A 173 -28.99 9.22 12.29
CA LEU A 173 -30.12 10.05 11.88
C LEU A 173 -29.72 11.53 11.86
N LYS A 174 -29.01 12.01 12.89
CA LYS A 174 -28.48 13.38 12.90
C LYS A 174 -27.59 13.66 11.69
N HIS A 175 -26.65 12.76 11.38
CA HIS A 175 -25.79 12.89 10.21
C HIS A 175 -26.58 12.86 8.89
N ALA A 176 -27.57 11.98 8.79
CA ALA A 176 -28.44 11.86 7.62
C ALA A 176 -29.27 13.14 7.37
N MET A 177 -29.72 13.82 8.44
CA MET A 177 -30.44 15.09 8.34
C MET A 177 -29.56 16.23 7.78
N GLU A 178 -28.26 16.21 8.07
CA GLU A 178 -27.28 17.19 7.57
C GLU A 178 -26.73 16.84 6.18
N THR A 179 -26.89 15.59 5.73
CA THR A 179 -26.37 15.10 4.45
C THR A 179 -27.20 15.65 3.27
N PRO A 180 -26.58 16.13 2.17
CA PRO A 180 -27.31 16.53 0.97
C PRO A 180 -28.22 15.42 0.42
N MET A 181 -29.43 15.75 -0.05
CA MET A 181 -30.46 14.75 -0.39
C MET A 181 -29.99 13.72 -1.42
N ASN A 182 -29.29 14.16 -2.46
CA ASN A 182 -28.77 13.26 -3.49
C ASN A 182 -27.74 12.24 -2.95
N ILE A 183 -26.93 12.64 -1.96
CA ILE A 183 -25.96 11.74 -1.31
C ILE A 183 -26.68 10.79 -0.35
N LEU A 184 -27.72 11.28 0.33
CA LEU A 184 -28.55 10.47 1.21
C LEU A 184 -29.31 9.38 0.43
N GLU A 185 -29.85 9.71 -0.75
CA GLU A 185 -30.46 8.75 -1.68
C GLU A 185 -29.45 7.68 -2.12
N ASP A 186 -28.21 8.07 -2.44
CA ASP A 186 -27.14 7.14 -2.79
C ASP A 186 -26.81 6.19 -1.62
N PHE A 187 -26.73 6.70 -0.38
CA PHE A 187 -26.49 5.88 0.81
C PHE A 187 -27.63 4.90 1.09
N ALA A 188 -28.89 5.32 0.88
CA ALA A 188 -30.04 4.43 0.98
C ALA A 188 -30.00 3.32 -0.08
N ASP A 189 -29.67 3.66 -1.33
CA ASP A 189 -29.50 2.67 -2.41
C ASP A 189 -28.35 1.69 -2.14
N ASP A 190 -27.24 2.17 -1.59
CA ASP A 190 -26.10 1.34 -1.19
C ASP A 190 -26.48 0.39 -0.03
N ALA A 191 -27.20 0.87 0.99
CA ALA A 191 -27.69 0.04 2.08
C ALA A 191 -28.67 -1.04 1.60
N ARG A 192 -29.63 -0.69 0.72
CA ARG A 192 -30.50 -1.67 0.04
C ARG A 192 -29.68 -2.70 -0.72
N SER A 193 -28.67 -2.27 -1.48
CA SER A 193 -27.80 -3.18 -2.22
C SER A 193 -27.04 -4.15 -1.33
N ASN A 194 -26.64 -3.72 -0.13
CA ASN A 194 -25.93 -4.57 0.82
C ASN A 194 -26.86 -5.59 1.49
N LEU A 195 -28.18 -5.36 1.50
CA LEU A 195 -29.19 -6.30 1.97
C LEU A 195 -29.57 -7.37 0.93
N VAL A 196 -29.37 -7.10 -0.36
CA VAL A 196 -29.71 -8.05 -1.45
C VAL A 196 -29.13 -9.45 -1.24
N PRO A 197 -27.86 -9.65 -0.85
CA PRO A 197 -27.33 -11.00 -0.61
C PRO A 197 -28.06 -11.78 0.48
N PHE A 198 -28.51 -11.10 1.53
CA PHE A 198 -29.27 -11.72 2.62
C PHE A 198 -30.65 -12.16 2.15
N GLU A 199 -31.34 -11.33 1.36
CA GLU A 199 -32.62 -11.71 0.73
C GLU A 199 -32.44 -12.87 -0.25
N CYS A 200 -31.40 -12.83 -1.08
CA CYS A 200 -31.07 -13.90 -2.02
C CYS A 200 -30.88 -15.23 -1.29
N ARG A 201 -30.10 -15.24 -0.21
CA ARG A 201 -29.90 -16.43 0.63
C ARG A 201 -31.19 -16.89 1.31
N ARG A 202 -31.97 -15.97 1.88
CA ARG A 202 -33.21 -16.28 2.61
C ARG A 202 -34.27 -16.94 1.72
N PHE A 203 -34.33 -16.54 0.45
CA PHE A 203 -35.34 -17.02 -0.49
C PHE A 203 -34.79 -17.94 -1.58
N ASP A 204 -33.54 -18.37 -1.47
CA ASP A 204 -32.83 -19.18 -2.47
C ASP A 204 -32.95 -18.62 -3.89
N ARG A 205 -32.61 -17.33 -4.03
CA ARG A 205 -32.67 -16.58 -5.28
C ARG A 205 -31.28 -16.16 -5.73
N LYS A 206 -31.13 -16.01 -7.04
CA LYS A 206 -29.91 -15.44 -7.63
C LYS A 206 -29.91 -13.92 -7.49
N PRO A 207 -28.73 -13.30 -7.33
CA PRO A 207 -28.58 -11.85 -7.40
C PRO A 207 -29.09 -11.28 -8.74
N PRO A 208 -29.53 -10.01 -8.76
CA PRO A 208 -30.06 -9.35 -9.97
C PRO A 208 -28.97 -8.92 -10.96
N TYR A 209 -27.85 -9.65 -11.01
CA TYR A 209 -26.71 -9.36 -11.85
C TYR A 209 -25.92 -10.61 -12.23
N THR A 210 -25.27 -10.56 -13.38
CA THR A 210 -24.28 -11.55 -13.81
C THR A 210 -22.87 -11.04 -13.54
N CYS A 211 -22.02 -11.90 -13.01
CA CYS A 211 -20.63 -11.58 -12.69
C CYS A 211 -19.69 -11.86 -13.87
N TYR A 212 -18.72 -10.98 -14.09
CA TYR A 212 -17.63 -11.14 -15.04
C TYR A 212 -16.29 -10.81 -14.38
N ILE A 213 -15.21 -11.48 -14.78
CA ILE A 213 -13.86 -11.08 -14.39
C ILE A 213 -13.46 -9.91 -15.28
N GLN A 214 -13.19 -8.76 -14.68
CA GLN A 214 -12.74 -7.56 -15.36
C GLN A 214 -11.23 -7.38 -15.17
N LEU A 215 -10.49 -7.36 -16.27
CA LEU A 215 -9.11 -6.90 -16.33
C LEU A 215 -9.09 -5.44 -16.76
N THR A 216 -8.65 -4.57 -15.84
CA THR A 216 -8.43 -3.15 -16.10
C THR A 216 -6.94 -2.87 -16.19
N VAL A 217 -6.48 -2.45 -17.37
CA VAL A 217 -5.09 -2.03 -17.61
C VAL A 217 -5.02 -0.52 -17.70
N ILE A 218 -4.30 0.11 -16.77
CA ILE A 218 -4.13 1.58 -16.71
C ILE A 218 -2.67 1.92 -17.01
N CYS A 219 -2.41 2.56 -18.14
CA CYS A 219 -1.08 3.02 -18.52
C CYS A 219 -0.92 4.53 -18.28
N ASN A 220 0.17 4.92 -17.62
CA ASN A 220 0.52 6.32 -17.33
C ASN A 220 -0.59 7.12 -16.62
N LYS A 221 -1.48 6.44 -15.89
CA LYS A 221 -2.68 7.02 -15.24
C LYS A 221 -3.62 7.77 -16.19
N LYS A 222 -3.53 7.52 -17.51
CA LYS A 222 -4.28 8.24 -18.54
C LYS A 222 -5.08 7.29 -19.41
N THR A 223 -4.44 6.25 -19.91
CA THR A 223 -5.08 5.30 -20.82
C THR A 223 -5.63 4.14 -20.03
N LYS A 224 -6.95 3.93 -20.10
CA LYS A 224 -7.65 2.81 -19.48
C LYS A 224 -8.13 1.84 -20.56
N GLN A 225 -7.75 0.57 -20.45
CA GLN A 225 -8.30 -0.52 -21.26
C GLN A 225 -9.00 -1.50 -20.36
N ILE A 226 -10.22 -1.89 -20.73
CA ILE A 226 -11.04 -2.83 -19.97
C ILE A 226 -11.32 -4.05 -20.85
N GLN A 227 -11.09 -5.23 -20.31
CA GLN A 227 -11.49 -6.50 -20.90
C GLN A 227 -12.31 -7.26 -19.87
N ARG A 228 -13.41 -7.89 -20.31
CA ARG A 228 -14.30 -8.68 -19.45
C ARG A 228 -14.34 -10.10 -19.94
N TYR A 229 -14.28 -11.04 -19.01
CA TYR A 229 -14.26 -12.47 -19.24
C TYR A 229 -15.37 -13.12 -18.43
N ALA A 230 -15.93 -14.23 -18.93
CA ALA A 230 -16.88 -15.02 -18.16
C ALA A 230 -16.29 -15.38 -16.79
N TYR A 231 -17.10 -15.30 -15.73
CA TYR A 231 -16.69 -15.66 -14.38
C TYR A 231 -16.70 -17.19 -14.20
N ASN A 232 -15.70 -17.84 -14.80
CA ASN A 232 -15.52 -19.30 -14.81
C ASN A 232 -14.31 -19.78 -13.99
N MET A 233 -13.67 -18.87 -13.27
CA MET A 233 -12.57 -19.11 -12.34
C MET A 233 -12.59 -18.01 -11.27
N LYS A 234 -11.97 -18.26 -10.12
CA LYS A 234 -11.86 -17.28 -9.04
C LYS A 234 -10.82 -16.21 -9.38
N LEU A 235 -10.92 -15.03 -8.75
CA LEU A 235 -9.98 -13.93 -8.98
C LEU A 235 -8.52 -14.33 -8.74
N TYR A 236 -8.26 -15.15 -7.73
CA TYR A 236 -6.90 -15.60 -7.43
C TYR A 236 -6.31 -16.47 -8.56
N GLU A 237 -7.12 -17.30 -9.21
CA GLU A 237 -6.71 -18.12 -10.36
C GLU A 237 -6.44 -17.22 -11.57
N ALA A 238 -7.30 -16.23 -11.81
CA ALA A 238 -7.10 -15.25 -12.87
C ALA A 238 -5.82 -14.43 -12.64
N MET A 239 -5.54 -14.05 -11.39
CA MET A 239 -4.32 -13.33 -11.02
C MET A 239 -3.08 -14.19 -11.21
N LYS A 240 -3.13 -15.48 -10.84
CA LYS A 240 -2.06 -16.45 -11.09
C LYS A 240 -1.76 -16.58 -12.58
N ARG A 241 -2.80 -16.70 -13.42
CA ARG A 241 -2.65 -16.76 -14.88
C ARG A 241 -2.03 -15.47 -15.44
N LEU A 242 -2.48 -14.31 -14.97
CA LEU A 242 -1.95 -13.01 -15.38
C LEU A 242 -0.46 -12.90 -15.03
N ASN A 243 -0.08 -13.14 -13.78
CA ASN A 243 1.32 -13.05 -13.35
C ASN A 243 2.21 -14.11 -14.01
N THR A 244 1.67 -15.29 -14.31
CA THR A 244 2.38 -16.30 -15.11
C THR A 244 2.63 -15.82 -16.53
N LEU A 245 1.67 -15.11 -17.15
CA LEU A 245 1.87 -14.52 -18.47
C LEU A 245 2.95 -13.44 -18.46
N LEU A 246 2.95 -12.55 -17.45
CA LEU A 246 3.92 -11.46 -17.33
C LEU A 246 5.35 -12.00 -17.02
N PHE A 247 5.46 -12.87 -16.02
CA PHE A 247 6.73 -13.20 -15.38
C PHE A 247 7.18 -14.65 -15.56
N GLY A 248 6.26 -15.57 -15.84
CA GLY A 248 6.55 -17.00 -15.97
C GLY A 248 7.47 -17.33 -17.14
N GLY A 249 8.26 -18.40 -16.97
CA GLY A 249 9.16 -18.93 -18.00
C GLY A 249 10.42 -18.11 -18.29
N ARG A 250 10.73 -17.09 -17.48
CA ARG A 250 11.92 -16.24 -17.66
C ARG A 250 13.16 -16.90 -17.04
N ARG A 251 14.18 -17.21 -17.85
CA ARG A 251 15.46 -17.80 -17.39
C ARG A 251 16.43 -16.76 -16.81
N PRO A 252 16.78 -15.68 -17.53
CA PRO A 252 17.43 -14.55 -16.88
C PRO A 252 16.40 -13.86 -16.00
N GLY A 253 16.58 -13.96 -14.68
CA GLY A 253 15.63 -13.46 -13.70
C GLY A 253 15.21 -12.00 -13.90
N ILE A 254 14.17 -11.59 -13.16
CA ILE A 254 13.60 -10.25 -13.25
C ILE A 254 14.51 -9.27 -12.51
N GLN A 255 14.78 -8.11 -13.08
CA GLN A 255 15.58 -7.05 -12.46
C GLN A 255 14.69 -5.83 -12.24
N ALA A 256 14.41 -5.50 -10.99
CA ALA A 256 13.63 -4.33 -10.61
C ALA A 256 14.50 -3.34 -9.83
N GLN A 257 14.45 -2.04 -10.14
CA GLN A 257 15.14 -1.04 -9.34
C GLN A 257 14.53 -0.92 -7.93
N SER A 258 13.21 -1.03 -7.84
CA SER A 258 12.45 -1.06 -6.58
C SER A 258 11.30 -2.05 -6.65
N VAL A 259 11.08 -2.77 -5.55
CA VAL A 259 9.94 -3.66 -5.35
C VAL A 259 9.09 -3.12 -4.21
N GLN A 260 7.79 -2.99 -4.43
CA GLN A 260 6.81 -2.61 -3.43
C GLN A 260 5.91 -3.81 -3.12
N LEU A 261 5.87 -4.17 -1.85
CA LEU A 261 5.05 -5.25 -1.31
C LEU A 261 3.59 -4.80 -1.09
N PRO A 262 2.65 -5.74 -0.89
CA PRO A 262 1.27 -5.45 -0.55
C PRO A 262 1.12 -4.50 0.65
N SER A 263 0.04 -3.73 0.63
CA SER A 263 -0.30 -2.79 1.70
C SER A 263 -1.19 -3.38 2.79
N PHE A 264 -1.54 -4.65 2.68
CA PHE A 264 -2.32 -5.44 3.64
C PHE A 264 -1.93 -6.92 3.47
N GLY A 265 -2.31 -7.76 4.44
CA GLY A 265 -2.08 -9.21 4.34
C GLY A 265 -2.74 -9.77 3.07
N ALA A 266 -1.92 -10.26 2.14
CA ALA A 266 -2.37 -10.74 0.84
C ALA A 266 -1.52 -11.93 0.40
N VAL A 267 -2.08 -12.77 -0.46
CA VAL A 267 -1.31 -13.81 -1.14
C VAL A 267 -0.88 -13.31 -2.52
N LEU A 268 0.43 -13.26 -2.74
CA LEU A 268 0.99 -12.95 -4.05
C LEU A 268 0.88 -14.17 -4.96
N ARG A 269 0.01 -14.08 -5.98
CA ARG A 269 -0.22 -15.15 -6.97
C ARG A 269 0.87 -15.12 -8.04
N LEU A 270 2.00 -15.78 -7.80
CA LEU A 270 3.21 -15.68 -8.62
C LEU A 270 3.53 -17.01 -9.34
N PRO A 271 4.19 -17.00 -10.52
CA PRO A 271 4.59 -18.23 -11.18
C PRO A 271 5.64 -19.01 -10.38
N ILE A 272 5.68 -20.33 -10.57
CA ILE A 272 6.72 -21.20 -9.99
C ILE A 272 8.11 -20.68 -10.37
N GLY A 273 9.00 -20.59 -9.38
CA GLY A 273 10.37 -20.12 -9.56
C GLY A 273 10.50 -18.61 -9.74
N PHE A 274 9.45 -17.83 -9.46
CA PHE A 274 9.53 -16.37 -9.48
C PHE A 274 10.63 -15.88 -8.54
N ARG A 275 11.61 -15.17 -9.12
CA ARG A 275 12.66 -14.47 -8.37
C ARG A 275 12.96 -13.12 -8.99
N VAL A 276 13.15 -12.11 -8.14
CA VAL A 276 13.50 -10.75 -8.57
C VAL A 276 14.79 -10.27 -7.90
N LYS A 277 15.65 -9.64 -8.70
CA LYS A 277 16.83 -8.91 -8.24
C LYS A 277 16.45 -7.45 -8.02
N THR A 278 16.60 -6.97 -6.80
CA THR A 278 16.36 -5.57 -6.44
C THR A 278 17.40 -5.06 -5.46
N LYS A 279 17.58 -3.74 -5.46
CA LYS A 279 18.40 -3.04 -4.45
C LYS A 279 17.53 -2.22 -3.49
N GLN A 280 16.25 -2.04 -3.80
CA GLN A 280 15.32 -1.25 -3.00
C GLN A 280 14.03 -2.04 -2.77
N LEU A 281 13.61 -2.09 -1.51
CA LEU A 281 12.38 -2.75 -1.09
C LEU A 281 11.53 -1.75 -0.31
N GLU A 282 10.24 -1.67 -0.63
CA GLU A 282 9.27 -0.90 0.10
C GLU A 282 8.22 -1.84 0.67
N ASN A 283 8.15 -1.91 2.00
CA ASN A 283 7.11 -2.66 2.68
C ASN A 283 5.86 -1.79 2.87
N GLY A 284 4.71 -2.35 2.50
CA GLY A 284 3.41 -1.69 2.55
C GLY A 284 2.62 -1.92 3.84
N TYR A 285 2.90 -2.95 4.66
CA TYR A 285 2.08 -3.36 5.83
C TYR A 285 2.91 -3.89 7.02
N SER A 286 2.26 -4.30 8.13
CA SER A 286 2.90 -4.86 9.34
C SER A 286 3.74 -6.12 9.07
N LEU A 287 4.77 -6.34 9.88
CA LEU A 287 5.96 -7.17 9.60
C LEU A 287 5.95 -8.59 10.21
N ASN A 288 4.81 -9.15 10.58
CA ASN A 288 4.83 -10.53 11.06
C ASN A 288 4.81 -11.48 9.86
N GLU A 289 5.94 -12.15 9.62
CA GLU A 289 6.19 -13.27 8.66
C GLU A 289 6.46 -12.91 7.18
N TRP A 290 6.47 -11.63 6.81
CA TRP A 290 6.88 -11.17 5.48
C TRP A 290 8.35 -11.48 5.13
N SER A 291 9.26 -11.64 6.11
CA SER A 291 10.70 -11.78 5.85
C SER A 291 11.01 -13.08 5.11
N GLU A 292 10.30 -14.17 5.43
CA GLU A 292 10.37 -15.44 4.71
C GLU A 292 9.83 -15.29 3.29
N GLY A 293 8.66 -14.66 3.13
CA GLY A 293 8.09 -14.38 1.81
C GLY A 293 9.01 -13.54 0.93
N VAL A 294 9.68 -12.53 1.51
CA VAL A 294 10.69 -11.73 0.81
C VAL A 294 11.93 -12.56 0.46
N ASN A 295 12.41 -13.42 1.36
CA ASN A 295 13.55 -14.30 1.08
C ASN A 295 13.24 -15.32 -0.03
N LEU A 296 12.00 -15.79 -0.14
CA LEU A 296 11.54 -16.64 -1.23
C LEU A 296 11.48 -15.89 -2.58
N MET A 297 11.04 -14.63 -2.54
CA MET A 297 10.86 -13.80 -3.73
C MET A 297 12.17 -13.18 -4.26
N LEU A 298 13.11 -12.84 -3.38
CA LEU A 298 14.33 -12.16 -3.75
C LEU A 298 15.48 -13.14 -4.03
N ASP A 299 16.37 -12.75 -4.94
CA ASP A 299 17.65 -13.44 -5.11
C ASP A 299 18.57 -13.14 -3.91
N ALA A 300 19.34 -14.12 -3.44
CA ALA A 300 20.25 -13.95 -2.30
C ALA A 300 21.27 -12.81 -2.48
N SER A 301 21.65 -12.50 -3.72
CA SER A 301 22.54 -11.37 -4.05
C SER A 301 21.93 -9.99 -3.78
N CYS A 302 20.64 -9.90 -3.41
CA CYS A 302 19.99 -8.65 -3.04
C CYS A 302 20.37 -8.18 -1.63
N PHE A 303 20.89 -9.07 -0.78
CA PHE A 303 21.16 -8.78 0.63
C PHE A 303 22.65 -8.45 0.88
N PRO A 304 22.94 -7.48 1.78
CA PRO A 304 21.98 -6.56 2.39
C PRO A 304 21.41 -5.54 1.38
N LEU A 305 20.15 -5.15 1.59
CA LEU A 305 19.47 -4.18 0.73
C LEU A 305 20.17 -2.82 0.78
N ASN A 306 20.23 -2.12 -0.36
CA ASN A 306 20.74 -0.74 -0.38
C ASN A 306 19.75 0.23 0.26
N VAL A 307 18.44 0.04 0.04
CA VAL A 307 17.38 0.85 0.65
C VAL A 307 16.23 -0.06 1.08
N LEU A 308 15.85 0.03 2.34
CA LEU A 308 14.61 -0.55 2.85
C LEU A 308 13.68 0.58 3.31
N LYS A 309 12.46 0.61 2.79
CA LYS A 309 11.41 1.52 3.25
C LYS A 309 10.39 0.75 4.08
N LEU A 310 10.14 1.22 5.29
CA LEU A 310 9.25 0.62 6.26
C LEU A 310 8.08 1.56 6.59
N ARG A 311 6.84 1.08 6.48
CA ARG A 311 5.65 1.76 7.02
C ARG A 311 5.26 1.17 8.37
N ILE A 312 5.27 1.98 9.41
CA ILE A 312 4.84 1.61 10.76
C ILE A 312 3.34 1.87 10.89
N SER A 313 2.60 0.78 11.09
CA SER A 313 1.20 0.76 11.51
C SER A 313 1.06 -0.49 12.37
N ASN A 314 0.88 -0.36 13.69
CA ASN A 314 0.78 -1.48 14.63
C ASN A 314 2.03 -2.39 14.69
N ARG A 315 3.24 -1.83 14.86
CA ARG A 315 4.49 -2.62 14.93
C ARG A 315 4.98 -2.86 16.35
N GLY A 316 5.57 -4.03 16.57
CA GLY A 316 6.41 -4.33 17.72
C GLY A 316 7.83 -3.77 17.55
N ARG A 317 8.59 -3.66 18.63
CA ARG A 317 9.97 -3.14 18.58
C ARG A 317 10.93 -4.17 17.95
N GLU A 318 10.60 -5.45 18.08
CA GLU A 318 11.31 -6.62 17.57
C GLU A 318 11.52 -6.58 16.05
N ASP A 319 10.64 -5.89 15.32
CA ASP A 319 10.74 -5.70 13.86
C ASP A 319 12.05 -5.07 13.40
N PHE A 320 12.63 -4.21 14.23
CA PHE A 320 13.89 -3.52 13.93
C PHE A 320 15.11 -4.39 14.19
N GLU A 321 14.95 -5.52 14.87
CA GLU A 321 16.01 -6.49 15.15
C GLU A 321 16.16 -7.52 14.01
N LEU A 322 15.17 -7.59 13.11
CA LEU A 322 15.20 -8.49 11.96
C LEU A 322 16.44 -8.23 11.08
N PRO A 323 17.18 -9.27 10.64
CA PRO A 323 18.40 -9.10 9.83
C PRO A 323 18.19 -8.26 8.57
N ILE A 324 17.07 -8.44 7.87
CA ILE A 324 16.72 -7.67 6.67
C ILE A 324 16.59 -6.17 6.94
N VAL A 325 16.19 -5.79 8.16
CA VAL A 325 16.08 -4.40 8.60
C VAL A 325 17.43 -3.90 9.10
N ARG A 326 18.02 -4.61 10.07
CA ARG A 326 19.29 -4.26 10.72
C ARG A 326 20.44 -4.08 9.74
N ASP A 327 20.51 -4.96 8.74
CA ASP A 327 21.66 -5.02 7.83
C ASP A 327 21.48 -4.09 6.60
N ALA A 328 20.29 -3.53 6.39
CA ALA A 328 20.04 -2.61 5.28
C ALA A 328 20.94 -1.36 5.37
N LYS A 329 21.51 -0.94 4.24
CA LYS A 329 22.45 0.21 4.22
C LYS A 329 21.76 1.53 4.54
N LYS A 330 20.56 1.71 3.96
CA LYS A 330 19.67 2.85 4.21
C LYS A 330 18.31 2.35 4.65
N LEU A 331 17.87 2.82 5.81
CA LEU A 331 16.54 2.59 6.35
C LEU A 331 15.71 3.88 6.23
N ILE A 332 14.55 3.79 5.58
CA ILE A 332 13.57 4.86 5.53
C ILE A 332 12.34 4.41 6.30
N VAL A 333 11.94 5.17 7.30
CA VAL A 333 10.82 4.83 8.16
C VAL A 333 9.72 5.88 8.02
N HIS A 334 8.54 5.40 7.68
CA HIS A 334 7.31 6.16 7.63
C HIS A 334 6.44 5.72 8.82
N ASN A 335 6.35 6.54 9.85
CA ASN A 335 5.49 6.30 10.99
C ASN A 335 4.11 6.94 10.78
N SER A 336 3.14 6.10 10.42
CA SER A 336 1.73 6.50 10.30
C SER A 336 0.93 6.38 11.59
N ASP A 337 1.54 5.86 12.64
CA ASP A 337 0.88 5.53 13.91
C ASP A 337 1.16 6.62 14.95
N SER A 338 0.10 7.27 15.45
CA SER A 338 0.21 8.33 16.45
C SER A 338 0.57 7.80 17.84
N GLN A 339 0.34 6.51 18.10
CA GLN A 339 0.63 5.87 19.39
C GLN A 339 2.04 5.26 19.43
N PHE A 340 2.65 4.99 18.27
CA PHE A 340 3.98 4.39 18.20
C PHE A 340 5.10 5.41 18.43
N ASP A 341 5.85 5.24 19.52
CA ASP A 341 7.05 6.02 19.80
C ASP A 341 8.32 5.35 19.23
N ILE A 342 8.80 5.89 18.11
CA ILE A 342 10.00 5.41 17.42
C ILE A 342 11.30 5.86 18.10
N LEU A 343 11.27 6.88 18.95
CA LEU A 343 12.47 7.55 19.45
C LEU A 343 13.43 6.61 20.20
N PRO A 344 12.94 5.72 21.11
CA PRO A 344 13.82 4.80 21.82
C PRO A 344 14.54 3.79 20.91
N ILE A 345 14.00 3.52 19.72
CA ILE A 345 14.60 2.57 18.77
C ILE A 345 15.77 3.23 18.02
N LEU A 346 15.74 4.55 17.80
CA LEU A 346 16.75 5.24 17.01
C LEU A 346 18.17 5.11 17.57
N THR A 347 18.29 4.98 18.89
CA THR A 347 19.57 4.81 19.58
C THR A 347 20.18 3.42 19.30
N THR A 348 19.33 2.40 19.12
CA THR A 348 19.73 1.00 18.95
C THR A 348 19.96 0.58 17.50
N LEU A 349 19.47 1.35 16.52
CA LEU A 349 19.66 1.03 15.10
C LEU A 349 21.15 0.97 14.70
N SER A 350 21.48 -0.06 13.92
CA SER A 350 22.81 -0.29 13.33
C SER A 350 22.97 0.25 11.92
N ASN A 351 21.87 0.71 11.30
CA ASN A 351 21.87 1.19 9.92
C ASN A 351 22.75 2.44 9.77
N LYS A 352 23.59 2.48 8.73
CA LYS A 352 24.46 3.64 8.45
C LYS A 352 23.66 4.89 8.09
N GLU A 353 22.58 4.73 7.32
CA GLU A 353 21.71 5.84 6.92
C GLU A 353 20.28 5.60 7.41
N VAL A 354 19.74 6.50 8.21
CA VAL A 354 18.35 6.44 8.70
C VAL A 354 17.60 7.71 8.31
N VAL A 355 16.40 7.53 7.77
CA VAL A 355 15.51 8.62 7.38
C VAL A 355 14.16 8.44 8.07
N LEU A 356 13.80 9.38 8.94
CA LEU A 356 12.45 9.46 9.51
C LEU A 356 11.61 10.41 8.66
N ALA A 357 10.93 9.80 7.72
CA ALA A 357 10.29 10.46 6.59
C ALA A 357 8.90 11.03 6.95
N ALA A 358 8.11 10.30 7.72
CA ALA A 358 6.77 10.73 8.13
C ALA A 358 6.56 10.38 9.60
N THR A 359 6.20 11.35 10.45
CA THR A 359 5.75 11.07 11.81
C THR A 359 4.49 11.91 12.07
N TYR A 360 3.38 11.27 12.46
CA TYR A 360 2.18 12.00 12.88
C TYR A 360 2.41 12.78 14.18
N ARG A 361 3.40 12.35 14.97
CA ARG A 361 3.79 12.99 16.22
C ARG A 361 4.93 13.97 15.97
N GLU A 362 4.80 15.17 16.55
CA GLU A 362 5.92 16.10 16.68
C GLU A 362 6.93 15.54 17.66
N VAL A 363 8.19 15.46 17.23
CA VAL A 363 9.29 15.00 18.08
C VAL A 363 9.78 16.20 18.92
N PRO A 364 9.73 16.11 20.26
CA PRO A 364 10.22 17.18 21.12
C PRO A 364 11.72 17.43 20.94
N ILE A 365 12.16 18.67 21.16
CA ILE A 365 13.59 19.06 21.12
C ILE A 365 14.43 18.16 22.03
N GLN A 366 13.90 17.84 23.21
CA GLN A 366 14.59 17.02 24.21
C GLN A 366 14.89 15.60 23.67
N SER A 367 14.00 15.01 22.90
CA SER A 367 14.21 13.68 22.30
C SER A 367 15.29 13.68 21.22
N TYR A 368 15.39 14.76 20.43
CA TYR A 368 16.52 14.91 19.51
C TYR A 368 17.84 15.07 20.26
N PHE A 369 17.82 15.79 21.39
CA PHE A 369 19.00 15.99 22.22
C PHE A 369 19.47 14.69 22.88
N GLU A 370 18.56 13.88 23.42
CA GLU A 370 18.87 12.55 23.97
C GLU A 370 19.52 11.61 22.95
N LEU A 371 19.06 11.64 21.69
CA LEU A 371 19.71 10.90 20.61
C LEU A 371 21.15 11.39 20.35
N ILE A 372 21.37 12.70 20.44
CA ILE A 372 22.71 13.29 20.25
C ILE A 372 23.62 12.95 21.43
N GLU A 373 23.15 13.03 22.67
CA GLU A 373 23.89 12.61 23.86
C GLU A 373 24.30 11.14 23.73
N ASN A 374 23.37 10.26 23.34
CA ASN A 374 23.68 8.87 23.07
C ASN A 374 24.77 8.68 22.01
N TRP A 375 24.81 9.52 20.96
CA TRP A 375 25.86 9.45 19.93
C TRP A 375 27.20 10.06 20.35
N LEU A 376 27.21 10.96 21.35
CA LEU A 376 28.45 11.48 21.93
C LEU A 376 29.08 10.44 22.87
N ASP A 377 28.24 9.67 23.56
CA ASP A 377 28.68 8.58 24.44
C ASP A 377 29.04 7.30 23.66
N ALA A 378 28.35 7.03 22.56
CA ALA A 378 28.60 5.87 21.70
C ALA A 378 29.62 6.17 20.60
N ASP A 379 30.58 5.27 20.38
CA ASP A 379 31.54 5.37 19.25
C ASP A 379 30.85 4.99 17.91
N LYS A 380 29.93 5.85 17.45
CA LYS A 380 29.18 5.63 16.21
C LYS A 380 30.12 5.69 15.00
N PRO A 381 30.02 4.75 14.04
CA PRO A 381 30.93 4.70 12.89
C PRO A 381 30.90 5.97 12.04
N VAL A 382 32.07 6.34 11.49
CA VAL A 382 32.17 7.42 10.49
C VAL A 382 31.28 7.13 9.29
N GLY A 383 30.53 8.16 8.87
CA GLY A 383 29.55 8.06 7.79
C GLY A 383 28.13 7.71 8.27
N THR A 384 27.91 7.48 9.56
CA THR A 384 26.56 7.34 10.11
C THR A 384 25.79 8.65 9.94
N PHE A 385 24.56 8.58 9.43
CA PHE A 385 23.79 9.74 8.97
C PHE A 385 22.29 9.55 9.21
N TYR A 386 21.69 10.39 10.05
CA TYR A 386 20.26 10.38 10.36
C TYR A 386 19.60 11.66 9.87
N SER A 387 18.40 11.55 9.30
CA SER A 387 17.62 12.69 8.80
C SER A 387 16.18 12.67 9.27
N PHE A 388 15.66 13.86 9.62
CA PHE A 388 14.34 14.06 10.21
C PHE A 388 13.63 15.24 9.53
N GLY A 389 12.34 15.08 9.23
CA GLY A 389 11.48 16.18 8.79
C GLY A 389 11.18 17.13 9.95
N ILE A 390 11.27 18.45 9.71
CA ILE A 390 10.92 19.50 10.67
C ILE A 390 9.96 20.50 10.02
N LYS A 391 8.85 20.80 10.71
CA LYS A 391 7.84 21.77 10.28
C LYS A 391 8.31 23.22 10.45
N GLU A 392 8.84 23.55 11.63
CA GLU A 392 9.21 24.92 12.00
C GLU A 392 10.73 25.08 12.18
N GLU A 393 11.31 26.16 11.63
CA GLU A 393 12.76 26.41 11.76
C GLU A 393 13.17 26.59 13.24
N ASP A 394 12.26 27.07 14.08
CA ASP A 394 12.52 27.38 15.49
C ASP A 394 12.76 26.12 16.32
N THR A 395 12.16 24.98 15.98
CA THR A 395 12.48 23.68 16.58
C THR A 395 13.96 23.34 16.36
N ALA A 396 14.46 23.49 15.13
CA ALA A 396 15.85 23.21 14.81
C ALA A 396 16.81 24.22 15.47
N LYS A 397 16.47 25.51 15.47
CA LYS A 397 17.25 26.55 16.17
C LYS A 397 17.29 26.31 17.68
N GLY A 398 16.18 25.89 18.26
CA GLY A 398 16.03 25.53 19.67
C GLY A 398 16.96 24.38 20.03
N LEU A 399 16.96 23.30 19.23
CA LEU A 399 17.90 22.19 19.39
C LEU A 399 19.37 22.65 19.35
N LEU A 400 19.76 23.48 18.37
CA LEU A 400 21.13 24.01 18.32
C LEU A 400 21.49 24.88 19.55
N LYS A 401 20.53 25.56 20.17
CA LYS A 401 20.73 26.31 21.43
C LYS A 401 20.97 25.34 22.60
N VAL A 402 20.14 24.30 22.72
CA VAL A 402 20.27 23.29 23.79
C VAL A 402 21.63 22.59 23.73
N ILE A 403 22.05 22.14 22.54
CA ILE A 403 23.37 21.51 22.35
C ILE A 403 24.49 22.48 22.77
N LYS A 404 24.42 23.75 22.35
CA LYS A 404 25.44 24.75 22.70
C LYS A 404 25.53 25.02 24.20
N SER A 405 24.41 24.94 24.93
CA SER A 405 24.39 25.16 26.38
C SER A 405 24.83 23.97 27.21
N ARG A 406 24.64 22.73 26.71
CA ARG A 406 24.85 21.50 27.49
C ARG A 406 26.08 20.71 27.08
N VAL A 407 26.65 20.98 25.91
CA VAL A 407 27.82 20.24 25.38
C VAL A 407 29.01 21.19 25.26
N GLU A 408 30.15 20.76 25.79
CA GLU A 408 31.43 21.49 25.72
C GLU A 408 32.07 21.38 24.32
N ASN A 409 33.03 22.25 24.03
CA ASN A 409 33.82 22.21 22.77
C ASN A 409 33.00 22.27 21.47
N THR A 410 31.84 22.92 21.52
CA THR A 410 30.93 23.06 20.38
C THR A 410 31.25 24.29 19.54
N LYS A 411 31.31 24.11 18.22
CA LYS A 411 31.42 25.20 17.25
C LYS A 411 30.07 25.39 16.53
N ARG A 412 29.48 26.58 16.66
CA ARG A 412 28.13 26.87 16.11
C ARG A 412 28.18 27.92 15.02
N THR A 413 27.38 27.70 13.99
CA THR A 413 27.06 28.64 12.91
C THR A 413 25.54 28.85 12.84
N LYS A 414 25.04 29.57 11.83
CA LYS A 414 23.59 29.87 11.68
C LYS A 414 22.71 28.63 11.65
N ARG A 415 23.12 27.57 10.92
CA ARG A 415 22.31 26.35 10.70
C ARG A 415 23.04 25.04 10.98
N CYS A 416 24.17 25.11 11.66
CA CYS A 416 24.98 23.94 11.98
C CYS A 416 25.65 24.13 13.34
N ILE A 417 25.71 23.07 14.13
CA ILE A 417 26.61 22.94 15.28
C ILE A 417 27.45 21.68 15.09
N SER A 418 28.72 21.76 15.45
CA SER A 418 29.62 20.64 15.42
C SER A 418 30.31 20.44 16.76
N VAL A 419 30.47 19.18 17.15
CA VAL A 419 31.14 18.74 18.37
C VAL A 419 32.31 17.86 17.95
N ILE A 420 33.52 18.18 18.42
CA ILE A 420 34.66 17.28 18.22
C ILE A 420 34.44 16.06 19.13
N THR A 421 34.45 14.88 18.54
CA THR A 421 34.33 13.60 19.26
C THR A 421 35.70 12.93 19.34
N GLY A 422 35.83 11.85 20.11
CA GLY A 422 37.06 11.05 20.16
C GLY A 422 37.49 10.52 18.78
N ASN A 423 38.71 10.00 18.68
CA ASN A 423 39.19 9.26 17.50
C ASN A 423 39.24 10.06 16.16
N ASN A 424 39.58 11.35 16.19
CA ASN A 424 39.68 12.21 14.99
C ASN A 424 38.36 12.28 14.19
N THR A 425 37.24 12.34 14.91
CA THR A 425 35.89 12.45 14.34
C THR A 425 35.17 13.70 14.84
N LYS A 426 34.08 14.06 14.15
CA LYS A 426 33.23 15.19 14.49
C LYS A 426 31.77 14.81 14.29
N LEU A 427 30.95 15.08 15.30
CA LEU A 427 29.49 15.04 15.18
C LEU A 427 29.01 16.39 14.64
N GLU A 428 28.18 16.36 13.60
CA GLU A 428 27.54 17.54 13.04
C GLU A 428 26.02 17.43 13.09
N VAL A 429 25.38 18.46 13.64
CA VAL A 429 23.92 18.64 13.60
C VAL A 429 23.62 19.90 12.80
N PHE A 430 22.94 19.74 11.68
CA PHE A 430 22.61 20.86 10.80
C PHE A 430 21.25 20.68 10.17
N TYR A 431 20.66 21.77 9.69
CA TYR A 431 19.37 21.71 9.03
C TYR A 431 19.35 22.53 7.74
N VAL A 432 18.59 22.04 6.76
CA VAL A 432 18.49 22.64 5.42
C VAL A 432 17.03 22.84 5.03
N PRO A 433 16.70 23.90 4.27
CA PRO A 433 15.36 24.09 3.76
C PRO A 433 15.06 23.04 2.70
N ILE A 434 13.81 22.58 2.62
CA ILE A 434 13.34 21.72 1.53
C ILE A 434 13.15 22.62 0.31
N LYS A 435 14.14 22.60 -0.61
CA LYS A 435 14.24 23.58 -1.71
C LYS A 435 13.26 23.37 -2.86
N SER A 436 12.57 22.22 -2.98
CA SER A 436 11.65 21.97 -4.10
C SER A 436 10.56 20.93 -3.81
N PRO A 437 9.27 21.26 -4.09
CA PRO A 437 8.08 20.38 -4.10
C PRO A 437 8.26 19.01 -4.74
N ARG A 438 9.24 18.85 -5.63
CA ARG A 438 9.43 17.66 -6.47
C ARG A 438 10.74 16.91 -6.21
N SER A 439 11.53 17.34 -5.22
CA SER A 439 12.76 16.64 -4.86
C SER A 439 12.47 15.25 -4.27
N ARG A 440 13.42 14.32 -4.44
CA ARG A 440 13.33 12.98 -3.81
C ARG A 440 13.23 13.09 -2.28
N GLU A 441 13.90 14.09 -1.70
CA GLU A 441 13.82 14.40 -0.26
C GLU A 441 12.38 14.78 0.16
N GLN A 442 11.67 15.65 -0.58
CA GLN A 442 10.29 15.99 -0.20
C GLN A 442 9.28 14.85 -0.35
N LYS A 443 9.50 13.92 -1.30
CA LYS A 443 8.67 12.71 -1.42
C LYS A 443 8.82 11.78 -0.21
N ASP A 444 10.01 11.77 0.40
CA ASP A 444 10.24 10.99 1.60
C ASP A 444 9.68 11.75 2.84
N PHE A 445 9.80 13.09 2.95
CA PHE A 445 9.51 13.87 4.19
C PHE A 445 8.11 14.54 4.39
N MET A 446 7.04 14.10 3.71
CA MET A 446 5.68 14.70 3.75
C MET A 446 5.56 16.18 3.28
N TYR A 447 4.33 16.66 3.06
CA TYR A 447 4.03 17.99 2.50
C TYR A 447 4.12 19.15 3.51
N ASP A 448 4.10 18.89 4.81
CA ASP A 448 4.04 19.91 5.87
C ASP A 448 5.41 20.25 6.49
N CYS A 449 6.42 19.41 6.31
CA CYS A 449 7.79 19.73 6.70
C CYS A 449 8.39 20.79 5.77
N LYS A 450 9.05 21.81 6.34
CA LYS A 450 9.76 22.87 5.59
C LYS A 450 11.27 22.70 5.65
N TRP A 451 11.76 21.91 6.60
CA TRP A 451 13.17 21.73 6.91
C TRP A 451 13.49 20.25 7.07
N VAL A 452 14.75 19.89 6.82
CA VAL A 452 15.30 18.58 7.18
C VAL A 452 16.44 18.79 8.16
N LEU A 453 16.33 18.24 9.36
CA LEU A 453 17.43 18.12 10.31
C LEU A 453 18.27 16.91 9.96
N LYS A 454 19.59 17.07 10.00
CA LYS A 454 20.58 16.07 9.64
C LYS A 454 21.60 15.97 10.78
N ILE A 455 21.83 14.74 11.24
CA ILE A 455 22.82 14.39 12.26
C ILE A 455 23.82 13.44 11.61
N ARG A 456 25.12 13.72 11.68
CA ARG A 456 26.14 12.87 11.05
C ARG A 456 27.45 12.80 11.81
N ILE A 457 28.16 11.69 11.64
CA ILE A 457 29.56 11.52 12.06
C ILE A 457 30.47 11.64 10.84
N VAL A 458 31.43 12.56 10.90
CA VAL A 458 32.44 12.78 9.86
C VAL A 458 33.85 12.66 10.42
N ARG A 459 34.81 12.36 9.57
CA ARG A 459 36.24 12.43 9.92
C ARG A 459 36.69 13.89 9.91
N LEU A 460 37.52 14.27 10.89
CA LEU A 460 38.16 15.59 10.93
C LEU A 460 39.15 15.79 9.78
#